data_AF-A0A4W5PLS2-F1
#
_entry.id   AF-A0A4W5PLS2-F1
#
_cell.length_a   1.000
_cell.length_b   1.000
_cell.length_c   1.000
_cell.angle_alpha   90.00
_cell.angle_beta   90.00
_cell.angle_gamma   90.00
#
_symmetry.space_group_name_H-M   'P 1'
#
loop_
_entity.id
_entity.type
_entity.pdbx_description
1 polymer ?
#
loop_
_entity_poly.entity_id
_entity_poly.type
_entity_poly.pdbx_seq_one_letter_code
_entity_poly.pdbx_strand_id
1 'polypeptide(L)'
;DQLADKYGLEKLDFGALNIEQQQQLRQFKIITRINNEKYLREHPEVEALISDLIRDVFLKRPTDIQEYAADYFTDPNLCLIIGSKLEGDPADTGTD
;
A
#
# COMPACT_ATOMS: atom_id res chain seq x y z
N ASP A 1 -7.90 35.65 -12.11
CA ASP A 1 -6.67 34.87 -11.82
C ASP A 1 -6.02 35.24 -10.49
N GLN A 2 -6.65 34.88 -9.36
CA GLN A 2 -6.04 35.03 -8.00
C GLN A 2 -6.34 33.83 -7.09
N LEU A 3 -6.58 32.64 -7.67
CA LEU A 3 -6.76 31.41 -6.89
C LEU A 3 -5.58 30.43 -7.03
N ALA A 4 -4.77 30.58 -8.09
CA ALA A 4 -3.67 29.68 -8.38
C ALA A 4 -2.39 29.98 -7.57
N ASP A 5 -2.19 31.25 -7.18
CA ASP A 5 -1.05 31.69 -6.34
C ASP A 5 -1.05 31.11 -4.92
N LYS A 6 -2.20 30.67 -4.40
CA LYS A 6 -2.31 30.21 -3.00
C LYS A 6 -1.81 28.78 -2.78
N TYR A 7 -1.68 27.98 -3.85
CA TYR A 7 -1.28 26.57 -3.76
C TYR A 7 0.08 26.24 -4.37
N GLY A 8 0.85 27.24 -4.83
CA GLY A 8 2.23 27.05 -5.30
C GLY A 8 2.37 26.01 -6.41
N LEU A 9 1.30 25.76 -7.17
CA LEU A 9 1.18 24.59 -8.06
C LEU A 9 1.32 24.95 -9.55
N GLU A 10 1.54 26.21 -9.91
CA GLU A 10 1.66 26.64 -11.31
C GLU A 10 3.04 26.39 -11.93
N LYS A 11 4.01 25.86 -11.18
CA LYS A 11 5.31 25.43 -11.70
C LYS A 11 5.77 24.13 -11.06
N LEU A 12 4.94 23.09 -11.08
CA LEU A 12 5.46 21.72 -11.11
C LEU A 12 6.21 21.57 -12.43
N ASP A 13 7.45 22.04 -12.41
CA ASP A 13 8.35 22.13 -13.54
C ASP A 13 8.65 20.71 -14.01
N PHE A 14 7.88 20.26 -14.99
CA PHE A 14 8.08 18.99 -15.70
C PHE A 14 9.45 18.92 -16.41
N GLY A 15 10.30 19.95 -16.28
CA GLY A 15 11.72 20.00 -16.64
C GLY A 15 12.69 20.35 -15.49
N ALA A 16 12.26 20.32 -14.21
CA ALA A 16 13.08 20.72 -13.05
C ALA A 16 14.37 19.91 -12.90
N LEU A 17 14.34 18.66 -13.38
CA LEU A 17 15.48 17.76 -13.37
C LEU A 17 16.14 17.75 -14.74
N ASN A 18 17.47 17.88 -14.75
CA ASN A 18 18.24 17.68 -15.97
C ASN A 18 18.19 16.21 -16.43
N ILE A 19 18.65 15.93 -17.65
CA ILE A 19 18.56 14.60 -18.26
C ILE A 19 19.25 13.52 -17.39
N GLU A 20 20.39 13.84 -16.80
CA GLU A 20 21.12 12.91 -15.94
C GLU A 20 20.33 12.59 -14.66
N GLN A 21 19.76 13.60 -14.00
CA GLN A 21 18.92 13.44 -12.82
C GLN A 21 17.66 12.62 -13.13
N GLN A 22 17.06 12.82 -14.31
CA GLN A 22 15.92 12.01 -14.75
C GLN A 22 16.30 10.55 -14.96
N GLN A 23 17.49 10.28 -15.53
CA GLN A 23 18.00 8.92 -15.72
C GLN A 23 18.29 8.24 -14.36
N GLN A 24 18.94 8.95 -13.43
CA GLN A 24 19.18 8.46 -12.08
C GLN A 24 17.87 8.17 -11.34
N LEU A 25 16.90 9.09 -11.40
CA LEU A 25 15.57 8.90 -10.81
C LEU A 25 14.85 7.69 -11.40
N ARG A 26 14.96 7.48 -12.72
CA ARG A 26 14.39 6.30 -13.38
C ARG A 26 15.02 5.01 -12.84
N GLN A 27 16.35 4.93 -12.77
CA GLN A 27 17.03 3.74 -12.25
C GLN A 27 16.67 3.48 -10.79
N PHE A 28 16.65 4.54 -9.97
CA PHE A 28 16.22 4.45 -8.58
C PHE A 28 14.79 3.88 -8.47
N LYS A 29 13.82 4.44 -9.20
CA LYS A 29 12.43 3.95 -9.20
C LYS A 29 12.30 2.49 -9.62
N ILE A 30 13.08 2.05 -10.61
CA ILE A 30 13.08 0.65 -11.06
C ILE A 30 13.56 -0.26 -9.93
N ILE A 31 14.71 0.07 -9.31
CA ILE A 31 15.28 -0.71 -8.20
C ILE A 31 14.32 -0.73 -7.02
N THR A 32 13.75 0.42 -6.65
CA THR A 32 12.75 0.51 -5.58
C THR A 32 11.55 -0.38 -5.86
N ARG A 33 11.03 -0.37 -7.10
CA ARG A 33 9.89 -1.22 -7.46
C ARG A 33 10.21 -2.70 -7.30
N ILE A 34 11.37 -3.14 -7.79
CA ILE A 34 11.82 -4.53 -7.66
C ILE A 34 11.92 -4.92 -6.18
N ASN A 35 12.50 -4.06 -5.35
CA ASN A 35 12.63 -4.32 -3.92
C ASN A 35 11.28 -4.38 -3.21
N ASN A 36 10.35 -3.49 -3.57
CA ASN A 36 8.99 -3.51 -3.02
C ASN A 36 8.25 -4.81 -3.41
N GLU A 37 8.35 -5.23 -4.67
CA GLU A 37 7.74 -6.48 -5.14
C GLU A 37 8.34 -7.70 -4.44
N LYS A 38 9.66 -7.71 -4.22
CA LYS A 38 10.33 -8.76 -3.44
C LYS A 38 9.84 -8.78 -1.99
N TYR A 39 9.78 -7.61 -1.34
CA TYR A 39 9.28 -7.49 0.02
C TYR A 39 7.84 -8.01 0.14
N LEU A 40 6.93 -7.56 -0.73
CA LEU A 40 5.53 -8.02 -0.70
C LEU A 40 5.40 -9.53 -0.93
N ARG A 41 6.27 -10.14 -1.73
CA ARG A 41 6.30 -11.60 -1.93
C ARG A 41 6.81 -12.35 -0.71
N GLU A 42 7.79 -11.79 0.01
CA GLU A 42 8.38 -12.39 1.21
C GLU A 42 7.49 -12.19 2.45
N HIS A 43 6.55 -11.25 2.39
CA HIS A 43 5.69 -10.84 3.50
C HIS A 43 4.19 -10.97 3.17
N PRO A 44 3.66 -12.21 3.09
CA PRO A 44 2.24 -12.46 2.78
C PRO A 44 1.27 -11.84 3.81
N GLU A 45 1.74 -11.57 5.04
CA GLU A 45 0.97 -10.86 6.06
C GLU A 45 0.54 -9.46 5.62
N VAL A 46 1.34 -8.78 4.79
CA VAL A 46 1.01 -7.44 4.29
C VAL A 46 -0.15 -7.51 3.30
N GLU A 47 -0.14 -8.52 2.42
CA GLU A 47 -1.25 -8.74 1.49
C GLU A 47 -2.54 -9.11 2.23
N ALA A 48 -2.45 -9.97 3.25
CA ALA A 48 -3.58 -10.35 4.08
C ALA A 48 -4.18 -9.15 4.81
N LEU A 49 -3.35 -8.31 5.44
CA LEU A 49 -3.76 -7.08 6.12
C LEU A 49 -4.54 -6.13 5.20
N ILE A 50 -3.98 -5.83 4.03
CA ILE A 50 -4.57 -4.89 3.08
C ILE A 50 -5.88 -5.47 2.52
N SER A 51 -5.88 -6.74 2.14
CA SER A 51 -7.05 -7.40 1.55
C SER A 51 -8.22 -7.47 2.52
N ASP A 52 -7.94 -7.75 3.79
CA ASP A 52 -8.96 -7.86 4.84
C ASP A 52 -9.55 -6.49 5.18
N LEU A 53 -8.72 -5.44 5.28
CA LEU A 53 -9.18 -4.06 5.41
C LEU A 53 -10.09 -3.65 4.24
N ILE A 54 -9.65 -3.87 3.00
CA ILE A 54 -10.42 -3.48 1.80
C ILE A 54 -11.75 -4.23 1.73
N ARG A 55 -11.74 -5.53 2.04
CA ARG A 55 -12.96 -6.34 2.15
C ARG A 55 -13.92 -5.72 3.15
N ASP A 56 -13.44 -5.37 4.33
CA ASP A 56 -14.25 -4.78 5.39
C ASP A 56 -14.80 -3.41 5.03
N VAL A 57 -13.99 -2.55 4.40
CA VAL A 57 -14.43 -1.24 3.90
C VAL A 57 -15.55 -1.40 2.87
N PHE A 58 -15.43 -2.36 1.94
CA PHE A 58 -16.48 -2.60 0.95
C PHE A 58 -17.78 -3.17 1.55
N LEU A 59 -17.66 -4.02 2.58
CA LEU A 59 -18.81 -4.60 3.26
C LEU A 59 -19.53 -3.61 4.17
N LYS A 60 -18.78 -2.88 5.00
CA LYS A 60 -19.33 -2.00 6.04
C LYS A 60 -19.59 -0.57 5.55
N ARG A 61 -18.94 -0.16 4.46
CA ARG A 61 -19.05 1.18 3.85
C ARG A 61 -18.98 2.31 4.88
N PRO A 62 -17.87 2.42 5.64
CA PRO A 62 -17.74 3.43 6.68
C PRO A 62 -17.81 4.85 6.07
N THR A 63 -18.35 5.79 6.84
CA THR A 63 -18.42 7.20 6.43
C THR A 63 -17.05 7.87 6.44
N ASP A 64 -16.20 7.51 7.40
CA ASP A 64 -14.80 7.93 7.46
C ASP A 64 -13.88 6.70 7.29
N ILE A 65 -13.19 6.64 6.16
CA ILE A 65 -12.28 5.53 5.82
C ILE A 65 -10.97 5.64 6.60
N GLN A 66 -10.52 6.87 6.92
CA GLN A 66 -9.25 7.08 7.61
C GLN A 66 -9.35 6.67 9.08
N GLU A 67 -10.43 7.08 9.75
CA GLU A 67 -10.71 6.66 11.12
C GLU A 67 -10.89 5.12 11.18
N TYR A 68 -11.64 4.55 10.24
CA TYR A 68 -11.81 3.09 10.16
C TYR A 68 -10.48 2.33 9.97
N ALA A 69 -9.60 2.84 9.11
CA ALA A 69 -8.29 2.25 8.91
C ALA A 69 -7.39 2.40 10.14
N ALA A 70 -7.46 3.53 10.85
CA ALA A 70 -6.72 3.74 12.08
C ALA A 70 -7.15 2.74 13.16
N ASP A 71 -8.45 2.55 13.36
CA ASP A 71 -8.99 1.55 14.29
C ASP A 71 -8.56 0.13 13.91
N TYR A 72 -8.63 -0.21 12.61
CA TYR A 72 -8.20 -1.51 12.11
C TYR A 72 -6.72 -1.79 12.38
N PHE A 73 -5.82 -0.86 12.03
CA PHE A 73 -4.37 -1.06 12.17
C PHE A 73 -3.84 -0.90 13.60
N THR A 74 -4.64 -0.34 14.51
CA THR A 74 -4.27 -0.19 15.93
C THR A 74 -4.85 -1.29 16.82
N ASP A 75 -5.65 -2.22 16.28
CA ASP A 75 -6.15 -3.37 17.03
C ASP A 75 -4.97 -4.23 17.56
N PRO A 76 -4.81 -4.37 18.89
CA PRO A 76 -3.71 -5.16 19.46
C PRO A 76 -3.77 -6.65 19.08
N ASN A 77 -4.93 -7.14 18.64
CA ASN A 77 -5.12 -8.52 18.22
C ASN A 77 -4.85 -8.74 16.73
N LEU A 78 -4.58 -7.67 15.98
CA LEU A 78 -4.42 -7.74 14.53
C LEU A 78 -3.36 -8.75 14.10
N CYS A 79 -2.20 -8.77 14.78
CA CYS A 79 -1.14 -9.73 14.50
C CYS A 79 -1.59 -11.18 14.71
N LEU A 80 -2.40 -11.45 15.73
CA LEU A 80 -2.92 -12.79 16.00
C LEU A 80 -3.93 -13.19 14.91
N ILE A 81 -4.86 -12.29 14.56
CA ILE A 81 -5.90 -12.52 13.55
C ILE A 81 -5.27 -12.84 12.19
N ILE A 82 -4.27 -12.05 11.77
CA ILE A 82 -3.58 -12.24 10.50
C ILE A 82 -2.71 -13.49 10.54
N GLY A 83 -1.99 -13.75 11.64
CA GLY A 83 -1.21 -14.98 11.82
C GLY A 83 -2.07 -16.23 11.63
N SER A 84 -3.24 -16.28 12.28
CA SER A 84 -4.17 -17.41 12.13
C SER A 84 -4.72 -17.57 10.70
N LYS A 85 -4.86 -16.48 9.92
CA LYS A 85 -5.28 -16.56 8.52
C LYS A 85 -4.19 -17.13 7.60
N LEU A 86 -2.91 -16.93 7.97
CA LEU A 86 -1.76 -17.39 7.18
C LEU A 86 -1.39 -18.85 7.45
N GLU A 87 -1.70 -19.38 8.63
CA GLU A 87 -1.40 -20.77 9.00
C GLU A 87 -2.20 -21.82 8.20
N GLY A 88 -3.25 -21.39 7.48
CA GLY A 88 -4.03 -22.25 6.60
C GLY A 88 -4.91 -23.26 7.34
N ASP A 89 -6.11 -23.50 6.80
CA ASP A 89 -6.93 -24.65 7.17
C ASP A 89 -6.27 -25.91 6.56
N PRO A 90 -5.97 -26.99 7.31
CA PRO A 90 -5.24 -28.17 6.80
C PRO A 90 -5.97 -28.97 5.70
N ALA A 91 -7.06 -28.47 5.12
CA ALA A 91 -7.93 -29.18 4.19
C ALA A 91 -7.57 -29.00 2.70
N ASP A 92 -6.62 -28.12 2.35
CA ASP A 92 -6.19 -27.92 0.95
C ASP A 92 -4.82 -28.52 0.67
N THR A 93 -4.62 -29.80 1.05
CA THR A 93 -3.63 -30.62 0.38
C THR A 93 -4.28 -31.16 -0.89
N GLY A 94 -4.19 -30.39 -1.98
CA GLY A 94 -4.48 -30.87 -3.32
C GLY A 94 -3.68 -32.14 -3.61
N THR A 95 -4.33 -33.28 -3.46
CA THR A 95 -3.93 -34.53 -4.12
C THR A 95 -4.27 -34.38 -5.59
N ASP A 96 -3.25 -34.10 -6.39
CA ASP A 96 -3.17 -34.47 -7.81
C ASP A 96 -2.01 -35.47 -7.99
#